data_AF-A0A818VHU7-F1
#
_entry.id   AF-A0A818VHU7-F1
#
_cell.length_a   1.000
_cell.length_b   1.000
_cell.length_c   1.000
_cell.angle_alpha   90.00
_cell.angle_beta   90.00
_cell.angle_gamma   90.00
#
_symmetry.space_group_name_H-M   'P 1'
#
loop_
_entity.id
_entity.type
_entity.pdbx_description
1 polymer ?
#
loop_
_entity_poly.entity_id
_entity_poly.type
_entity_poly.pdbx_seq_one_letter_code
_entity_poly.pdbx_strand_id
1 'polypeptide(L)'
;MIISGYFDQTFAIKPFSEGARQAITVVSHLISNGQFNDLSGFVTREVINEVKQNYEKLSSEQKQKIAIDESEIVFTYPYLIGIIMDDQTNNRLVEITMIFHILKDRDAYRQEMLNATGNVASNWTSAVKKMRDNIIVCNYKFLRDMSKNAKDDSWTISGLNHWQPSEYEQQQKQE
;
A
#
# COMPACT_ATOMS: atom_id res chain seq x y z
N MET A 1 -22.49 1.07 -6.44
CA MET A 1 -21.70 1.32 -5.20
C MET A 1 -22.17 2.65 -4.61
N ILE A 2 -22.09 2.88 -3.29
CA ILE A 2 -22.64 4.11 -2.66
C ILE A 2 -21.98 5.39 -3.24
N ILE A 3 -20.67 5.36 -3.50
CA ILE A 3 -19.94 6.48 -4.10
C ILE A 3 -20.56 6.88 -5.44
N SER A 4 -20.77 5.90 -6.34
CA SER A 4 -21.33 6.15 -7.67
C SER A 4 -22.82 6.53 -7.67
N GLY A 5 -23.55 6.19 -6.61
CA GLY A 5 -24.98 6.52 -6.50
C GLY A 5 -25.26 7.92 -5.95
N TYR A 6 -24.37 8.47 -5.11
CA TYR A 6 -24.67 9.65 -4.32
C TYR A 6 -23.65 10.78 -4.43
N PHE A 7 -22.40 10.49 -4.83
CA PHE A 7 -21.31 11.47 -4.77
C PHE A 7 -20.64 11.70 -6.12
N ASP A 8 -20.25 10.64 -6.82
CA ASP A 8 -19.54 10.73 -8.09
C ASP A 8 -20.01 9.62 -9.04
N GLN A 9 -20.94 9.95 -9.95
CA GLN A 9 -21.54 8.98 -10.88
C GLN A 9 -20.52 8.30 -11.81
N THR A 10 -19.35 8.90 -11.99
CA THR A 10 -18.28 8.34 -12.83
C THR A 10 -17.37 7.39 -12.08
N PHE A 11 -17.48 7.34 -10.74
CA PHE A 11 -16.64 6.51 -9.91
C PHE A 11 -16.80 5.02 -10.23
N ALA A 12 -15.68 4.37 -10.50
CA ALA A 12 -15.59 2.92 -10.66
C ALA A 12 -14.39 2.37 -9.89
N ILE A 13 -14.61 1.26 -9.18
CA ILE A 13 -13.60 0.66 -8.30
C ILE A 13 -12.38 0.11 -9.05
N LYS A 14 -12.57 -0.38 -10.28
CA LYS A 14 -11.48 -0.95 -11.08
C LYS A 14 -10.46 0.12 -11.50
N PRO A 15 -10.83 1.21 -12.19
CA PRO A 15 -9.91 2.32 -12.48
C PRO A 15 -9.28 2.92 -11.22
N PHE A 16 -10.06 3.06 -10.14
CA PHE A 16 -9.52 3.50 -8.86
C PHE A 16 -8.41 2.58 -8.34
N SER A 17 -8.63 1.26 -8.40
CA SER A 17 -7.64 0.27 -7.94
C SER A 17 -6.37 0.29 -8.79
N GLU A 18 -6.49 0.52 -10.10
CA GLU A 18 -5.36 0.70 -11.02
C GLU A 18 -4.55 1.98 -10.66
N GLY A 19 -5.24 3.10 -10.43
CA GLY A 19 -4.60 4.33 -9.95
C GLY A 19 -3.94 4.16 -8.58
N ALA A 20 -4.57 3.41 -7.68
CA ALA A 20 -4.03 3.12 -6.35
C ALA A 20 -2.72 2.30 -6.41
N ARG A 21 -2.60 1.36 -7.38
CA ARG A 21 -1.34 0.62 -7.64
C ARG A 21 -0.20 1.54 -8.09
N GLN A 22 -0.50 2.52 -8.93
CA GLN A 22 0.49 3.51 -9.37
C GLN A 22 0.89 4.43 -8.21
N ALA A 23 -0.09 4.90 -7.43
CA ALA A 23 0.14 5.77 -6.29
C ALA A 23 1.05 5.13 -5.23
N ILE A 24 0.80 3.86 -4.85
CA ILE A 24 1.68 3.15 -3.90
C ILE A 24 3.10 3.00 -4.42
N THR A 25 3.26 2.70 -5.71
CA THR A 25 4.58 2.60 -6.35
C THR A 25 5.35 3.91 -6.21
N VAL A 26 4.76 5.03 -6.65
CA VAL A 26 5.39 6.37 -6.55
C VAL A 26 5.71 6.75 -5.09
N VAL A 27 4.72 6.65 -4.20
CA VAL A 27 4.86 7.08 -2.81
C VAL A 27 5.87 6.23 -2.05
N SER A 28 5.86 4.92 -2.25
CA SER A 28 6.81 4.02 -1.58
C SER A 28 8.26 4.27 -2.01
N HIS A 29 8.50 4.55 -3.29
CA HIS A 29 9.82 4.94 -3.81
C HIS A 29 10.30 6.27 -3.22
N LEU A 30 9.44 7.29 -3.17
CA LEU A 30 9.77 8.57 -2.55
C LEU A 30 10.12 8.40 -1.06
N ILE A 31 9.36 7.57 -0.33
CA ILE A 31 9.65 7.29 1.09
C ILE A 31 10.98 6.55 1.22
N SER A 32 11.21 5.48 0.44
CA SER A 32 12.45 4.70 0.46
C SER A 32 13.68 5.59 0.29
N ASN A 33 13.60 6.57 -0.61
CA ASN A 33 14.66 7.55 -0.90
C ASN A 33 14.71 8.75 0.06
N GLY A 34 13.84 8.83 1.06
CA GLY A 34 13.77 9.95 1.99
C GLY A 34 13.29 11.28 1.37
N GLN A 35 12.65 11.23 0.20
CA GLN A 35 12.19 12.39 -0.57
C GLN A 35 10.84 12.91 -0.07
N PHE A 36 10.75 13.23 1.22
CA PHE A 36 9.45 13.52 1.85
C PHE A 36 8.79 14.82 1.41
N ASN A 37 9.54 15.78 0.87
CA ASN A 37 8.96 17.02 0.35
C ASN A 37 8.14 16.76 -0.91
N ASP A 38 8.55 15.76 -1.70
CA ASP A 38 7.91 15.37 -2.95
C ASP A 38 6.63 14.54 -2.72
N LEU A 39 6.34 14.17 -1.46
CA LEU A 39 5.08 13.52 -1.07
C LEU A 39 3.90 14.52 -0.98
N SER A 40 4.18 15.82 -0.95
CA SER A 40 3.16 16.85 -0.89
C SER A 40 2.23 16.77 -2.11
N GLY A 41 0.92 16.70 -1.87
CA GLY A 41 -0.09 16.51 -2.92
C GLY A 41 -0.45 15.06 -3.19
N PHE A 42 0.37 14.09 -2.75
CA PHE A 42 0.02 12.66 -2.77
C PHE A 42 -0.43 12.15 -1.41
N VAL A 43 0.17 12.69 -0.35
CA VAL A 43 0.00 12.23 1.03
C VAL A 43 -0.33 13.42 1.92
N THR A 44 -1.22 13.24 2.90
CA THR A 44 -1.57 14.31 3.84
C THR A 44 -0.37 14.69 4.71
N ARG A 45 -0.34 15.94 5.18
CA ARG A 45 0.77 16.47 5.98
C ARG A 45 0.98 15.68 7.27
N GLU A 46 -0.10 15.26 7.91
CA GLU A 46 -0.09 14.47 9.14
C GLU A 46 0.65 13.17 8.93
N VAL A 47 0.34 12.44 7.85
CA VAL A 47 0.99 11.17 7.50
C VAL A 47 2.44 11.39 7.10
N ILE A 48 2.77 12.45 6.35
CA ILE A 48 4.17 12.76 6.01
C ILE A 48 5.01 12.93 7.28
N ASN A 49 4.48 13.63 8.28
CA ASN A 49 5.18 13.84 9.55
C ASN A 49 5.39 12.53 10.31
N GLU A 50 4.37 11.68 10.39
CA GLU A 50 4.46 10.37 11.03
C GLU A 50 5.48 9.46 10.31
N VAL A 51 5.41 9.39 8.98
CA VAL A 51 6.34 8.60 8.16
C VAL A 51 7.78 9.07 8.37
N LYS A 52 8.06 10.38 8.40
CA LYS A 52 9.39 10.90 8.73
C LYS A 52 9.90 10.38 10.07
N GLN A 53 9.08 10.47 11.11
CA GLN A 53 9.46 10.03 12.46
C GLN A 53 9.73 8.52 12.53
N ASN A 54 8.94 7.71 11.82
CA ASN A 54 9.13 6.26 11.78
C ASN A 54 10.32 5.88 10.91
N TYR A 55 10.55 6.58 9.79
CA TYR A 55 11.67 6.35 8.88
C TYR A 55 13.02 6.49 9.57
N GLU A 56 13.19 7.45 10.48
CA GLU A 56 14.44 7.61 11.24
C GLU A 56 14.80 6.40 12.11
N LYS A 57 13.82 5.57 12.47
CA LYS A 57 14.02 4.36 13.30
C LYS A 57 14.40 3.13 12.47
N LEU A 58 14.28 3.20 11.14
CA LEU A 58 14.52 2.08 10.25
C LEU A 58 16.00 1.93 9.90
N SER A 59 16.45 0.69 9.78
CA SER A 59 17.77 0.38 9.21
C SER A 59 17.81 0.74 7.71
N SER A 60 19.01 0.89 7.15
CA SER A 60 19.18 1.12 5.71
C SER A 60 18.54 0.03 4.85
N GLU A 61 18.59 -1.22 5.30
CA GLU A 61 17.94 -2.35 4.62
C GLU A 61 16.41 -2.24 4.67
N GLN A 62 15.84 -1.92 5.84
CA GLN A 62 14.40 -1.73 5.98
C GLN A 62 13.90 -0.58 5.12
N LYS A 63 14.65 0.53 5.04
CA LYS A 63 14.32 1.67 4.18
C LYS A 63 14.24 1.27 2.71
N GLN A 64 15.22 0.51 2.22
CA GLN A 64 15.22 0.01 0.83
C GLN A 64 14.03 -0.89 0.54
N LYS A 65 13.63 -1.76 1.49
CA LYS A 65 12.49 -2.67 1.34
C LYS A 65 11.14 -1.96 1.23
N ILE A 66 11.04 -0.67 1.57
CA ILE A 66 9.81 0.12 1.44
C ILE A 66 9.42 0.28 -0.03
N ALA A 67 10.39 0.53 -0.92
CA ALA A 67 10.12 0.81 -2.34
C ALA A 67 9.44 -0.38 -3.00
N ILE A 68 8.23 -0.21 -3.55
CA ILE A 68 7.43 -1.27 -4.18
C ILE A 68 7.36 -1.03 -5.68
N ASP A 69 7.66 -2.06 -6.46
CA ASP A 69 7.43 -2.05 -7.90
C ASP A 69 6.08 -2.67 -8.25
N GLU A 70 5.46 -2.19 -9.33
CA GLU A 70 4.12 -2.65 -9.72
C GLU A 70 4.09 -4.16 -10.06
N SER A 71 5.19 -4.71 -10.57
CA SER A 71 5.33 -6.15 -10.85
C SER A 71 5.33 -6.99 -9.57
N GLU A 72 5.76 -6.45 -8.43
CA GLU A 72 5.77 -7.12 -7.13
C GLU A 72 4.37 -7.21 -6.50
N ILE A 73 3.42 -6.37 -6.95
CA ILE A 73 2.03 -6.40 -6.47
C ILE A 73 1.35 -7.65 -7.04
N VAL A 74 1.16 -8.66 -6.18
CA VAL A 74 0.54 -9.95 -6.53
C VAL A 74 -0.98 -9.80 -6.65
N PHE A 75 -1.61 -9.18 -5.65
CA PHE A 75 -3.03 -8.84 -5.70
C PHE A 75 -3.37 -7.67 -4.77
N THR A 76 -4.49 -7.02 -5.07
CA THR A 76 -5.01 -5.88 -4.30
C THR A 76 -6.52 -5.94 -4.24
N TYR A 77 -7.11 -5.39 -3.17
CA TYR A 77 -8.55 -5.27 -3.01
C TYR A 77 -8.91 -4.12 -2.08
N PRO A 78 -10.09 -3.50 -2.25
CA PRO A 78 -10.65 -2.57 -1.28
C PRO A 78 -11.10 -3.35 -0.04
N TYR A 79 -10.60 -2.97 1.13
CA TYR A 79 -10.99 -3.56 2.41
C TYR A 79 -12.14 -2.82 3.07
N LEU A 80 -12.08 -1.49 3.09
CA LEU A 80 -13.09 -0.67 3.74
C LEU A 80 -13.38 0.56 2.89
N ILE A 81 -14.65 0.90 2.76
CA ILE A 81 -15.11 2.16 2.18
C ILE A 81 -15.88 2.90 3.27
N GLY A 82 -15.33 4.02 3.72
CA GLY A 82 -15.92 4.91 4.72
C GLY A 82 -16.51 6.15 4.06
N ILE A 83 -17.62 6.64 4.62
CA ILE A 83 -18.21 7.92 4.21
C ILE A 83 -18.43 8.71 5.48
N ILE A 84 -17.83 9.90 5.53
CA ILE A 84 -17.95 10.83 6.64
C ILE A 84 -18.86 11.95 6.15
N MET A 85 -20.01 12.08 6.81
CA MET A 85 -20.97 13.14 6.53
C MET A 85 -21.11 13.99 7.78
N ASP A 86 -20.91 15.28 7.62
CA ASP A 86 -21.20 16.27 8.65
C ASP A 86 -22.23 17.25 8.07
N ASP A 87 -23.41 17.25 8.66
CA ASP A 87 -24.52 18.09 8.22
C ASP A 87 -24.39 19.55 8.67
N GLN A 88 -23.59 19.82 9.71
CA GLN A 88 -23.34 21.18 10.19
C GLN A 88 -22.36 21.92 9.26
N THR A 89 -21.31 21.23 8.83
CA THR A 89 -20.31 21.79 7.90
C THR A 89 -20.64 21.52 6.44
N ASN A 90 -21.65 20.67 6.18
CA ASN A 90 -21.98 20.12 4.86
C ASN A 90 -20.80 19.36 4.21
N ASN A 91 -19.86 18.88 5.04
CA ASN A 91 -18.71 18.12 4.57
C ASN A 91 -19.14 16.71 4.17
N ARG A 92 -18.57 16.22 3.07
CA ARG A 92 -18.76 14.87 2.54
C ARG A 92 -17.39 14.30 2.17
N LEU A 93 -16.82 13.48 3.04
CA LEU A 93 -15.54 12.83 2.76
C LEU A 93 -15.76 11.35 2.45
N VAL A 94 -15.05 10.85 1.46
CA VAL A 94 -15.02 9.43 1.13
C VAL A 94 -13.63 8.91 1.41
N GLU A 95 -13.57 7.80 2.13
CA GLU A 95 -12.34 7.08 2.45
C GLU A 95 -12.38 5.68 1.85
N ILE A 96 -11.28 5.25 1.22
CA ILE A 96 -11.12 3.88 0.73
C ILE A 96 -9.80 3.34 1.27
N THR A 97 -9.86 2.28 2.06
CA THR A 97 -8.68 1.51 2.46
C THR A 97 -8.45 0.38 1.47
N MET A 98 -7.32 0.42 0.78
CA MET A 98 -6.83 -0.62 -0.12
C MET A 98 -5.77 -1.46 0.58
N ILE A 99 -5.81 -2.77 0.34
CA ILE A 99 -4.80 -3.72 0.79
C ILE A 99 -4.01 -4.19 -0.43
N PHE A 100 -2.68 -4.22 -0.30
CA PHE A 100 -1.77 -4.71 -1.33
C PHE A 100 -0.93 -5.83 -0.76
N HIS A 101 -0.90 -6.96 -1.48
CA HIS A 101 0.00 -8.07 -1.17
C HIS A 101 1.17 -8.00 -2.12
N ILE A 102 2.34 -7.76 -1.55
CA ILE A 102 3.60 -7.59 -2.26
C ILE A 102 4.45 -8.83 -2.03
N LEU A 103 5.05 -9.34 -3.10
CA LEU A 103 6.12 -10.33 -3.01
C LEU A 103 7.39 -9.69 -3.54
N LYS A 104 8.33 -9.39 -2.64
CA LYS A 104 9.64 -8.85 -3.02
C LYS A 104 10.41 -9.82 -3.87
N ASP A 105 11.16 -9.31 -4.83
CA ASP A 105 11.97 -10.12 -5.75
C ASP A 105 11.16 -11.16 -6.55
N ARG A 106 9.86 -10.89 -6.79
CA ARG A 106 8.93 -11.81 -7.45
C ARG A 106 9.46 -12.35 -8.77
N ASP A 107 10.06 -11.50 -9.59
CA ASP A 107 10.59 -11.90 -10.89
C ASP A 107 11.81 -12.82 -10.74
N ALA A 108 12.66 -12.59 -9.73
CA ALA A 108 13.77 -13.48 -9.42
C ALA A 108 13.26 -14.87 -9.01
N TYR A 109 12.23 -14.94 -8.15
CA TYR A 109 11.60 -16.21 -7.79
C TYR A 109 11.00 -16.93 -8.99
N ARG A 110 10.34 -16.18 -9.88
CA ARG A 110 9.78 -16.76 -11.11
C ARG A 110 10.87 -17.36 -11.98
N GLN A 111 12.00 -16.68 -12.16
CA GLN A 111 13.14 -17.18 -12.94
C GLN A 111 13.80 -18.40 -12.28
N GLU A 112 14.00 -18.38 -10.96
CA GLU A 112 14.55 -19.52 -10.22
C GLU A 112 13.67 -20.77 -10.40
N MET A 113 12.34 -20.61 -10.31
CA MET A 113 11.38 -21.70 -10.50
C MET A 113 11.36 -22.23 -11.94
N LEU A 114 11.49 -21.35 -12.95
CA LEU A 114 11.56 -21.77 -14.36
C LEU A 114 12.86 -22.52 -14.68
N ASN A 115 13.96 -22.16 -14.03
CA ASN A 115 15.29 -22.73 -14.27
C ASN A 115 15.61 -23.95 -13.39
N ALA A 116 14.71 -24.30 -12.46
CA ALA A 116 14.88 -25.42 -11.55
C ALA A 116 14.88 -26.76 -12.32
N THR A 117 16.08 -27.26 -12.64
CA THR A 117 16.33 -28.55 -13.29
C THR A 117 16.84 -29.55 -12.24
N GLY A 118 15.95 -30.07 -11.38
CA GLY A 118 16.37 -30.93 -10.27
C GLY A 118 15.24 -31.43 -9.37
N ASN A 119 15.60 -31.99 -8.20
CA ASN A 119 14.65 -32.59 -7.26
C ASN A 119 13.74 -31.52 -6.64
N VAL A 120 12.58 -31.33 -7.25
CA VAL A 120 11.65 -30.19 -7.04
C VAL A 120 11.22 -30.04 -5.58
N ALA A 121 11.13 -31.15 -4.82
CA ALA A 121 10.60 -31.15 -3.46
C ALA A 121 11.48 -30.43 -2.43
N SER A 122 12.81 -30.63 -2.43
CA SER A 122 13.71 -29.97 -1.46
C SER A 122 13.92 -28.49 -1.79
N ASN A 123 13.95 -28.16 -3.07
CA ASN A 123 14.07 -26.78 -3.55
C ASN A 123 12.78 -26.00 -3.24
N TRP A 124 11.62 -26.65 -3.33
CA TRP A 124 10.32 -26.04 -3.01
C TRP A 124 10.20 -25.60 -1.55
N THR A 125 10.59 -26.43 -0.57
CA THR A 125 10.47 -26.04 0.85
C THR A 125 11.32 -24.82 1.21
N SER A 126 12.55 -24.75 0.71
CA SER A 126 13.43 -23.61 0.93
C SER A 126 12.99 -22.35 0.17
N ALA A 127 12.50 -22.51 -1.08
CA ALA A 127 11.93 -21.43 -1.86
C ALA A 127 10.67 -20.86 -1.22
N VAL A 128 9.74 -21.70 -0.73
CA VAL A 128 8.52 -21.27 -0.04
C VAL A 128 8.86 -20.50 1.25
N LYS A 129 9.87 -20.94 1.99
CA LYS A 129 10.33 -20.21 3.18
C LYS A 129 10.86 -18.82 2.81
N LYS A 130 11.75 -18.72 1.81
CA LYS A 130 12.27 -17.44 1.33
C LYS A 130 11.16 -16.51 0.82
N MET A 131 10.22 -17.04 0.03
CA MET A 131 9.07 -16.26 -0.44
C MET A 131 8.25 -15.70 0.71
N ARG A 132 7.99 -16.50 1.76
CA ARG A 132 7.24 -16.04 2.94
C ARG A 132 7.93 -14.86 3.63
N ASP A 133 9.24 -14.92 3.79
CA ASP A 133 10.04 -13.86 4.40
C ASP A 133 10.15 -12.61 3.49
N ASN A 134 9.67 -12.68 2.25
CA ASN A 134 9.63 -11.57 1.30
C ASN A 134 8.21 -11.07 1.01
N ILE A 135 7.19 -11.59 1.71
CA ILE A 135 5.82 -11.08 1.63
C ILE A 135 5.69 -9.82 2.49
N ILE A 136 5.21 -8.74 1.89
CA ILE A 136 4.84 -7.52 2.59
C ILE A 136 3.37 -7.25 2.32
N VAL A 137 2.64 -6.89 3.36
CA VAL A 137 1.25 -6.43 3.24
C VAL A 137 1.22 -4.94 3.51
N CYS A 138 0.64 -4.19 2.58
CA CYS A 138 0.52 -2.74 2.66
C CYS A 138 -0.94 -2.33 2.75
N ASN A 139 -1.23 -1.41 3.67
CA ASN A 139 -2.56 -0.82 3.84
C ASN A 139 -2.45 0.65 3.48
N TYR A 140 -3.17 1.11 2.46
CA TYR A 140 -3.19 2.51 2.05
C TYR A 140 -4.61 3.04 2.09
N LYS A 141 -4.80 4.13 2.81
CA LYS A 141 -6.06 4.81 3.00
C LYS A 141 -6.09 6.04 2.12
N PHE A 142 -7.00 6.06 1.17
CA PHE A 142 -7.23 7.16 0.25
C PHE A 142 -8.43 7.96 0.73
N LEU A 143 -8.31 9.27 0.76
CA LEU A 143 -9.34 10.21 1.17
C LEU A 143 -9.60 11.18 0.03
N ARG A 144 -10.88 11.46 -0.24
CA ARG A 144 -11.30 12.50 -1.18
C ARG A 144 -12.41 13.33 -0.55
N ASP A 145 -12.29 14.64 -0.66
CA ASP A 145 -13.35 15.57 -0.31
C ASP A 145 -14.33 15.69 -1.48
N MET A 146 -15.57 15.28 -1.24
CA MET A 146 -16.69 15.31 -2.18
C MET A 146 -17.72 16.39 -1.80
N SER A 147 -17.35 17.32 -0.93
CA SER A 147 -18.19 18.45 -0.54
C SER A 147 -18.40 19.38 -1.74
N LYS A 148 -19.57 20.03 -1.83
CA LYS A 148 -19.92 20.90 -2.97
C LYS A 148 -18.94 22.08 -3.18
N ASN A 149 -18.24 22.49 -2.13
CA ASN A 149 -17.28 23.59 -2.10
C ASN A 149 -15.83 23.11 -1.94
N ALA A 150 -15.55 21.81 -2.13
CA ALA A 150 -14.20 21.29 -2.10
C ALA A 150 -13.34 22.01 -3.15
N LYS A 151 -12.16 22.48 -2.73
CA LYS A 151 -11.22 23.19 -3.61
C LYS A 151 -10.35 22.24 -4.42
N ASP A 152 -10.22 21.01 -3.95
CA ASP A 152 -9.43 19.95 -4.55
C ASP A 152 -10.29 18.68 -4.52
N ASP A 153 -10.50 18.11 -5.70
CA ASP A 153 -11.28 16.90 -5.90
C ASP A 153 -10.37 15.69 -6.18
N SER A 154 -9.09 15.75 -5.85
CA SER A 154 -8.16 14.63 -5.99
C SER A 154 -8.22 13.66 -4.80
N TRP A 155 -7.77 12.42 -5.02
CA TRP A 155 -7.55 11.45 -3.95
C TRP A 155 -6.18 11.66 -3.32
N THR A 156 -6.14 11.79 -1.99
CA THR A 156 -4.91 11.92 -1.22
C THR A 156 -4.78 10.74 -0.25
N ILE A 157 -3.55 10.25 -0.01
CA ILE A 157 -3.30 9.21 0.98
C ILE A 157 -3.32 9.82 2.39
N SER A 158 -4.28 9.43 3.21
CA SER A 158 -4.47 9.89 4.60
C SER A 158 -4.06 8.84 5.64
N GLY A 159 -3.50 7.71 5.21
CA GLY A 159 -2.86 6.73 6.08
C GLY A 159 -2.15 5.68 5.26
N LEU A 160 -0.99 5.21 5.75
CA LEU A 160 -0.26 4.12 5.14
C LEU A 160 0.45 3.27 6.19
N ASN A 161 0.53 1.97 5.93
CA ASN A 161 1.27 1.04 6.78
C ASN A 161 1.86 -0.09 5.93
N HIS A 162 3.08 -0.49 6.25
CA HIS A 162 3.78 -1.64 5.66
C HIS A 162 4.12 -2.60 6.80
N TRP A 163 3.78 -3.87 6.64
CA TRP A 163 4.13 -4.87 7.64
C TRP A 163 4.46 -6.21 6.98
N GLN A 164 5.36 -6.94 7.63
CA GLN A 164 5.82 -8.24 7.16
C GLN A 164 5.22 -9.33 8.06
N PRO A 165 4.38 -10.25 7.53
CA PRO A 165 3.73 -11.25 8.36
C PRO A 165 4.68 -12.16 9.14
N SER A 166 5.85 -12.48 8.57
CA SER A 166 6.84 -13.32 9.24
C SER A 166 7.44 -12.69 10.50
N GLU A 167 7.44 -11.36 10.64
CA GLU A 167 7.90 -10.67 11.85
C GLU A 167 6.95 -10.91 13.03
N TYR A 168 5.63 -10.91 12.78
CA TYR A 168 4.61 -11.16 13.79
C TYR A 168 4.65 -12.60 14.34
N GLU A 169 4.91 -13.57 13.49
CA GLU A 169 4.97 -14.99 13.90
C GLU A 169 6.19 -15.32 14.75
N GLN A 170 7.28 -14.56 14.60
CA GLN A 170 8.49 -14.74 15.41
C GLN A 170 8.29 -14.21 16.83
N GLN A 171 7.49 -13.15 16.99
CA GLN A 171 7.16 -12.58 18.30
C GLN A 171 6.29 -13.53 19.14
N GLN A 172 5.29 -14.18 18.53
CA GLN A 172 4.42 -15.15 19.22
C GLN A 172 5.13 -16.45 19.65
N LYS A 173 6.32 -16.76 19.10
CA LYS A 173 7.12 -17.93 19.50
C LYS A 173 8.09 -17.65 20.65
N GLN A 174 8.20 -16.40 21.07
CA GLN A 174 9.08 -15.97 22.17
C GLN A 174 8.30 -15.72 23.48
N GLU A 175 6.98 -15.85 23.44
CA GLU A 175 6.05 -15.84 24.59
C GLU A 175 5.62 -17.28 24.94
#